data_AF-A0A9R1P0A7-F1
#
_entry.id   AF-A0A9R1P0A7-F1
#
_cell.length_a   1.000
_cell.length_b   1.000
_cell.length_c   1.000
_cell.angle_alpha   90.00
_cell.angle_beta   90.00
_cell.angle_gamma   90.00
#
_symmetry.space_group_name_H-M   'P 1'
#
loop_
_entity.id
_entity.type
_entity.pdbx_description
1 polymer ?
#
loop_
_entity_poly.entity_id
_entity_poly.type
_entity_poly.pdbx_seq_one_letter_code
_entity_poly.pdbx_strand_id
1 'polypeptide(L)'
;MSSSSSTPAILPQEGDAETNEELYGQFTELASSWPCSRGLSRANLLYRHEKGWYSTLPPMVGAMVADARFAARPSDVVVATMPKSGTTWMKALLYSTVHRREHAPGGPGHPFNSVGPHECVRHLEYQLYTRNRVPDLAGLPDPRLLATHVPLASLPRSVAASGCRIVYVCRNPKDMLVSTWSFVNKFRAEDGLEPISVEAAAGYFCDGVSASGPYWDHVLGYEMSRDPAAHVRRLAEFVGRPFSAEEEEDGAVDAVVKLCSFEHMTGLEATKSGKTELVLGAVENSSFFRRGLVGDWENHLSPETARKIDAITDAKFRAFGLSV
;
A
#
# COMPACT_ATOMS: atom_id res chain seq x y z
N MET A 1 21.66 -31.49 -41.81
CA MET A 1 21.67 -30.03 -41.91
C MET A 1 20.70 -29.51 -40.87
N SER A 2 21.20 -29.27 -39.67
CA SER A 2 20.41 -28.77 -38.53
C SER A 2 20.77 -27.30 -38.35
N SER A 3 19.86 -26.40 -38.71
CA SER A 3 20.02 -24.96 -38.54
C SER A 3 19.47 -24.55 -37.17
N SER A 4 20.37 -24.37 -36.21
CA SER A 4 20.11 -23.71 -34.93
C SER A 4 19.91 -22.21 -35.18
N SER A 5 18.70 -21.68 -34.98
CA SER A 5 18.47 -20.24 -34.97
C SER A 5 18.84 -19.69 -33.60
N SER A 6 20.05 -19.13 -33.49
CA SER A 6 20.45 -18.30 -32.36
C SER A 6 19.81 -16.93 -32.49
N THR A 7 18.88 -16.60 -31.60
CA THR A 7 18.39 -15.24 -31.39
C THR A 7 19.56 -14.37 -30.89
N PRO A 8 19.85 -13.19 -31.47
CA PRO A 8 20.95 -12.37 -30.98
C PRO A 8 20.61 -11.83 -29.59
N ALA A 9 21.47 -12.13 -28.62
CA ALA A 9 21.48 -11.43 -27.35
C ALA A 9 21.89 -9.98 -27.61
N ILE A 10 20.94 -9.05 -27.45
CA ILE A 10 21.24 -7.62 -27.45
C ILE A 10 21.91 -7.33 -26.11
N LEU A 11 23.24 -7.28 -26.13
CA LEU A 11 24.02 -6.66 -25.07
C LEU A 11 23.75 -5.15 -25.13
N PRO A 12 23.43 -4.48 -24.01
CA PRO A 12 23.34 -3.03 -23.99
C PRO A 12 24.69 -2.44 -24.39
N GLN A 13 24.72 -1.66 -25.47
CA GLN A 13 25.84 -0.80 -25.79
C GLN A 13 25.93 0.32 -24.74
N GLU A 14 27.13 0.61 -24.26
CA GLU A 14 27.42 1.81 -23.47
C GLU A 14 27.17 3.05 -24.35
N GLY A 15 26.00 3.69 -24.18
CA GLY A 15 25.62 4.90 -24.89
C GLY A 15 24.28 5.43 -24.39
N ASP A 16 24.32 6.64 -23.82
CA ASP A 16 23.24 7.46 -23.27
C ASP A 16 22.51 6.90 -22.03
N ALA A 17 22.82 7.51 -20.87
CA ALA A 17 22.00 7.34 -19.68
C ALA A 17 20.62 7.94 -19.96
N GLU A 18 19.65 7.08 -20.25
CA GLU A 18 18.24 7.42 -20.41
C GLU A 18 17.79 8.36 -19.28
N THR A 19 17.24 9.52 -19.68
CA THR A 19 16.71 10.51 -18.76
C THR A 19 15.46 9.98 -18.06
N ASN A 20 15.12 10.55 -16.90
CA ASN A 20 13.88 10.18 -16.22
C ASN A 20 12.65 10.46 -17.10
N GLU A 21 12.66 11.53 -17.90
CA GLU A 21 11.54 11.86 -18.78
C GLU A 21 11.34 10.82 -19.88
N GLU A 22 12.42 10.37 -20.51
CA GLU A 22 12.39 9.29 -21.51
C GLU A 22 11.88 7.99 -20.91
N LEU A 23 12.37 7.60 -19.72
CA LEU A 23 11.94 6.37 -19.05
C LEU A 23 10.44 6.38 -18.73
N TYR A 24 9.94 7.49 -18.15
CA TYR A 24 8.53 7.64 -17.87
C TYR A 24 7.71 7.64 -19.17
N GLY A 25 8.21 8.28 -20.24
CA GLY A 25 7.59 8.28 -21.57
C GLY A 25 7.42 6.87 -22.13
N GLN A 26 8.51 6.08 -22.15
CA GLN A 26 8.50 4.69 -22.62
C GLN A 26 7.54 3.81 -21.83
N PHE A 27 7.56 3.88 -20.49
CA PHE A 27 6.64 3.11 -19.67
C PHE A 27 5.20 3.59 -19.79
N THR A 28 4.95 4.88 -20.03
CA THR A 28 3.61 5.40 -20.31
C THR A 28 3.09 4.86 -21.62
N GLU A 29 3.88 4.87 -22.69
CA GLU A 29 3.52 4.30 -23.99
C GLU A 29 3.22 2.80 -23.87
N LEU A 30 4.12 2.04 -23.22
CA LEU A 30 3.94 0.62 -22.99
C LEU A 30 2.66 0.34 -22.18
N ALA A 31 2.47 1.00 -21.05
CA ALA A 31 1.33 0.75 -20.18
C ALA A 31 0.00 1.20 -20.79
N SER A 32 0.02 2.18 -21.71
CA SER A 32 -1.17 2.61 -22.45
C SER A 32 -1.65 1.56 -23.48
N SER A 33 -0.76 0.68 -23.93
CA SER A 33 -1.10 -0.41 -24.84
C SER A 33 -1.79 -1.60 -24.15
N TRP A 34 -1.75 -1.64 -22.81
CA TRP A 34 -2.28 -2.75 -22.05
C TRP A 34 -3.79 -2.63 -21.77
N PRO A 35 -4.48 -3.76 -21.51
CA PRO A 35 -5.92 -3.75 -21.30
C PRO A 35 -6.34 -2.83 -20.15
N CYS A 36 -7.45 -2.12 -20.33
CA CYS A 36 -8.12 -1.40 -19.26
C CYS A 36 -9.55 -1.93 -19.08
N SER A 37 -10.09 -1.75 -17.87
CA SER A 37 -11.47 -2.13 -17.54
C SER A 37 -12.13 -1.03 -16.74
N ARG A 38 -13.45 -0.96 -16.83
CA ARG A 38 -14.22 -0.22 -15.82
C ARG A 38 -14.03 -0.88 -14.45
N GLY A 39 -14.00 -0.06 -13.41
CA GLY A 39 -13.83 -0.53 -12.04
C GLY A 39 -14.06 0.56 -11.01
N LEU A 40 -13.70 0.27 -9.77
CA LEU A 40 -13.92 1.16 -8.61
C LEU A 40 -12.91 2.30 -8.47
N SER A 41 -12.17 2.67 -9.52
CA SER A 41 -11.23 3.80 -9.41
C SER A 41 -11.93 5.14 -9.59
N ARG A 42 -11.29 6.21 -9.10
CA ARG A 42 -11.72 7.60 -9.30
C ARG A 42 -11.94 7.92 -10.79
N ALA A 43 -11.07 7.42 -11.67
CA ALA A 43 -11.15 7.62 -13.11
C ALA A 43 -12.13 6.66 -13.83
N ASN A 44 -12.83 5.78 -13.11
CA ASN A 44 -13.62 4.67 -13.65
C ASN A 44 -12.87 3.72 -14.59
N LEU A 45 -11.54 3.79 -14.65
CA LEU A 45 -10.69 2.91 -15.44
C LEU A 45 -9.60 2.34 -14.55
N LEU A 46 -9.46 1.03 -14.58
CA LEU A 46 -8.32 0.30 -14.04
C LEU A 46 -7.45 -0.16 -15.20
N TYR A 47 -6.14 -0.07 -15.04
CA TYR A 47 -5.15 -0.52 -16.03
C TYR A 47 -4.59 -1.86 -15.60
N ARG A 48 -4.54 -2.82 -16.52
CA ARG A 48 -4.14 -4.19 -16.25
C ARG A 48 -2.66 -4.37 -16.54
N HIS A 49 -1.88 -4.59 -15.49
CA HIS A 49 -0.58 -5.24 -15.61
C HIS A 49 -0.78 -6.76 -15.62
N GLU A 50 0.19 -7.51 -16.13
CA GLU A 50 0.22 -8.98 -16.07
C GLU A 50 -0.03 -9.52 -14.65
N LYS A 51 0.43 -8.76 -13.65
CA LYS A 51 0.49 -9.15 -12.24
C LYS A 51 -0.58 -8.49 -11.35
N GLY A 52 -1.49 -7.70 -11.92
CA GLY A 52 -2.56 -7.05 -11.15
C GLY A 52 -3.08 -5.76 -11.78
N TRP A 53 -4.09 -5.17 -11.14
CA TRP A 53 -4.74 -3.96 -11.60
C TRP A 53 -4.20 -2.71 -10.90
N TYR A 54 -4.10 -1.60 -11.63
CA TYR A 54 -3.73 -0.30 -11.07
C TYR A 54 -4.89 0.68 -11.16
N SER A 55 -4.98 1.58 -10.17
CA SER A 55 -6.08 2.54 -10.05
C SER A 55 -6.21 3.46 -11.27
N THR A 56 -5.08 3.82 -11.89
CA THR A 56 -4.96 4.61 -13.13
C THR A 56 -3.56 4.37 -13.75
N LEU A 57 -3.27 5.00 -14.88
CA LEU A 57 -1.97 4.90 -15.55
C LEU A 57 -0.79 5.47 -14.72
N PRO A 58 -0.86 6.63 -14.05
CA PRO A 58 0.31 7.19 -13.37
C PRO A 58 0.91 6.33 -12.24
N PRO A 59 0.12 5.73 -11.31
CA PRO A 59 0.67 4.81 -10.31
C PRO A 59 1.28 3.56 -10.92
N MET A 60 0.75 3.12 -12.06
CA MET A 60 1.28 1.97 -12.77
C MET A 60 2.67 2.26 -13.35
N VAL A 61 2.81 3.39 -14.04
CA VAL A 61 4.10 3.88 -14.54
C VAL A 61 5.05 4.12 -13.36
N GLY A 62 4.58 4.74 -12.28
CA GLY A 62 5.38 4.97 -11.06
C GLY A 62 5.93 3.67 -10.46
N ALA A 63 5.14 2.60 -10.44
CA ALA A 63 5.60 1.28 -10.01
C ALA A 63 6.67 0.68 -10.95
N MET A 64 6.50 0.83 -12.27
CA MET A 64 7.47 0.36 -13.26
C MET A 64 8.81 1.13 -13.15
N VAL A 65 8.76 2.45 -12.97
CA VAL A 65 9.95 3.27 -12.72
C VAL A 65 10.60 2.90 -11.39
N ALA A 66 9.81 2.66 -10.34
CA ALA A 66 10.34 2.18 -9.08
C ALA A 66 11.07 0.83 -9.25
N ASP A 67 10.54 -0.12 -10.04
CA ASP A 67 11.28 -1.37 -10.34
C ASP A 67 12.62 -1.10 -11.04
N ALA A 68 12.66 -0.16 -11.97
CA ALA A 68 13.87 0.16 -12.71
C ALA A 68 14.92 0.95 -11.90
N ARG A 69 14.49 1.80 -10.95
CA ARG A 69 15.37 2.82 -10.34
C ARG A 69 15.46 2.75 -8.81
N PHE A 70 14.55 2.08 -8.13
CA PHE A 70 14.63 1.96 -6.66
C PHE A 70 15.76 1.01 -6.28
N ALA A 71 16.72 1.52 -5.49
CA ALA A 71 17.79 0.72 -4.91
C ALA A 71 17.48 0.44 -3.44
N ALA A 72 16.88 -0.72 -3.15
CA ALA A 72 16.59 -1.15 -1.79
C ALA A 72 17.89 -1.41 -1.00
N ARG A 73 17.84 -1.13 0.30
CA ARG A 73 18.89 -1.48 1.28
C ARG A 73 18.40 -2.64 2.15
N PRO A 74 19.29 -3.52 2.64
CA PRO A 74 18.90 -4.57 3.58
C PRO A 74 18.22 -4.05 4.86
N SER A 75 18.52 -2.81 5.24
CA SER A 75 17.94 -2.11 6.39
C SER A 75 16.53 -1.55 6.12
N ASP A 76 16.09 -1.42 4.86
CA ASP A 76 14.78 -0.86 4.54
C ASP A 76 13.63 -1.67 5.14
N VAL A 77 12.55 -0.97 5.45
CA VAL A 77 11.28 -1.58 5.83
C VAL A 77 10.19 -1.08 4.90
N VAL A 78 9.57 -2.02 4.17
CA VAL A 78 8.49 -1.73 3.22
C VAL A 78 7.15 -2.20 3.80
N VAL A 79 6.23 -1.26 4.02
CA VAL A 79 4.84 -1.56 4.36
C VAL A 79 4.06 -1.85 3.09
N ALA A 80 3.68 -3.11 2.89
CA ALA A 80 2.86 -3.54 1.78
C ALA A 80 1.42 -3.78 2.25
N THR A 81 0.43 -3.24 1.53
CA THR A 81 -0.99 -3.44 1.87
C THR A 81 -1.85 -3.40 0.63
N MET A 82 -2.94 -4.16 0.61
CA MET A 82 -4.08 -3.78 -0.25
C MET A 82 -4.61 -2.42 0.21
N PRO A 83 -5.00 -1.50 -0.71
CA PRO A 83 -5.62 -0.25 -0.34
C PRO A 83 -6.75 -0.47 0.68
N LYS A 84 -6.82 0.40 1.69
CA LYS A 84 -7.86 0.38 2.75
C LYS A 84 -7.82 -0.83 3.71
N SER A 85 -6.69 -1.55 3.74
CA SER A 85 -6.43 -2.65 4.70
C SER A 85 -5.69 -2.22 5.97
N GLY A 86 -5.69 -0.92 6.31
CA GLY A 86 -5.04 -0.41 7.53
C GLY A 86 -3.68 0.25 7.31
N THR A 87 -3.36 0.66 6.07
CA THR A 87 -2.09 1.28 5.70
C THR A 87 -1.73 2.49 6.56
N THR A 88 -2.66 3.43 6.77
CA THR A 88 -2.43 4.63 7.59
C THR A 88 -2.02 4.28 9.02
N TRP A 89 -2.72 3.29 9.61
CA TRP A 89 -2.44 2.81 10.96
C TRP A 89 -1.09 2.10 11.04
N MET A 90 -0.78 1.23 10.07
CA MET A 90 0.51 0.53 10.05
C MET A 90 1.68 1.48 9.82
N LYS A 91 1.54 2.49 8.96
CA LYS A 91 2.54 3.56 8.80
C LYS A 91 2.77 4.31 10.10
N ALA A 92 1.70 4.63 10.83
CA ALA A 92 1.81 5.31 12.11
C ALA A 92 2.58 4.46 13.13
N LEU A 93 2.16 3.20 13.29
CA LEU A 93 2.80 2.24 14.19
C LEU A 93 4.28 2.02 13.85
N LEU A 94 4.59 1.81 12.57
CA LEU A 94 5.96 1.55 12.13
C LEU A 94 6.86 2.76 12.42
N TYR A 95 6.41 3.97 12.03
CA TYR A 95 7.18 5.19 12.26
C TYR A 95 7.44 5.42 13.74
N SER A 96 6.39 5.39 14.56
CA SER A 96 6.50 5.61 16.00
C SER A 96 7.33 4.54 16.68
N THR A 97 7.29 3.28 16.22
CA THR A 97 8.10 2.20 16.78
C THR A 97 9.57 2.37 16.45
N VAL A 98 9.91 2.64 15.19
CA VAL A 98 11.30 2.75 14.72
C VAL A 98 11.97 4.01 15.26
N HIS A 99 11.24 5.13 15.29
CA HIS A 99 11.80 6.44 15.65
C HIS A 99 11.50 6.89 17.07
N ARG A 100 10.97 6.02 17.95
CA ARG A 100 10.59 6.38 19.34
C ARG A 100 11.68 7.08 20.16
N ARG A 101 12.96 6.82 19.87
CA ARG A 101 14.11 7.41 20.58
C ARG A 101 14.42 8.82 20.07
N GLU A 102 14.29 9.04 18.77
CA GLU A 102 14.43 10.38 18.18
C GLU A 102 13.16 11.23 18.39
N HIS A 103 12.01 10.57 18.46
CA HIS A 103 10.68 11.17 18.53
C HIS A 103 9.87 10.44 19.60
N ALA A 104 10.04 10.87 20.86
CA ALA A 104 9.30 10.30 21.97
C ALA A 104 7.78 10.35 21.73
N PRO A 105 7.05 9.23 21.92
CA PRO A 105 5.60 9.21 21.78
C PRO A 105 4.93 10.27 22.67
N GLY A 106 4.07 11.11 22.08
CA GLY A 106 3.41 12.21 22.79
C GLY A 106 4.32 13.42 23.09
N GLY A 107 5.58 13.41 22.66
CA GLY A 107 6.48 14.56 22.77
C GLY A 107 6.07 15.71 21.83
N PRO A 108 6.35 16.97 22.19
CA PRO A 108 5.96 18.13 21.38
C PRO A 108 6.62 18.14 20.00
N GLY A 109 7.81 17.55 19.87
CA GLY A 109 8.54 17.39 18.61
C GLY A 109 8.14 16.18 17.77
N HIS A 110 7.12 15.40 18.16
CA HIS A 110 6.71 14.23 17.38
C HIS A 110 6.10 14.66 16.02
N PRO A 111 6.54 14.10 14.88
CA PRO A 111 6.09 14.53 13.55
C PRO A 111 4.58 14.50 13.33
N PHE A 112 3.84 13.60 14.00
CA PHE A 112 2.38 13.56 13.91
C PHE A 112 1.66 14.81 14.43
N ASN A 113 2.36 15.73 15.10
CA ASN A 113 1.81 17.03 15.47
C ASN A 113 1.73 18.00 14.28
N SER A 114 2.48 17.76 13.19
CA SER A 114 2.56 18.65 12.03
C SER A 114 2.23 17.96 10.70
N VAL A 115 2.53 16.67 10.56
CA VAL A 115 2.30 15.90 9.33
C VAL A 115 1.66 14.54 9.60
N GLY A 116 0.83 14.08 8.67
CA GLY A 116 0.17 12.78 8.78
C GLY A 116 1.10 11.59 8.52
N PRO A 117 0.69 10.36 8.89
CA PRO A 117 1.50 9.14 8.69
C PRO A 117 1.92 8.88 7.23
N HIS A 118 1.14 9.37 6.25
CA HIS A 118 1.44 9.23 4.83
C HIS A 118 2.62 10.09 4.36
N GLU A 119 2.96 11.16 5.08
CA GLU A 119 4.12 12.00 4.80
C GLU A 119 5.40 11.45 5.44
N CYS A 120 5.25 10.77 6.60
CA CYS A 120 6.35 10.13 7.31
C CYS A 120 6.81 8.82 6.64
N VAL A 121 5.89 8.05 6.07
CA VAL A 121 6.19 6.78 5.36
C VAL A 121 5.55 6.86 3.99
N ARG A 122 6.32 7.23 2.96
CA ARG A 122 5.79 7.56 1.63
C ARG A 122 5.64 6.34 0.73
N HIS A 123 4.62 6.35 -0.12
CA HIS A 123 4.43 5.29 -1.11
C HIS A 123 5.40 5.43 -2.29
N LEU A 124 5.94 4.31 -2.76
CA LEU A 124 6.77 4.27 -3.96
C LEU A 124 6.01 4.82 -5.18
N GLU A 125 4.86 4.22 -5.50
CA GLU A 125 4.14 4.45 -6.75
C GLU A 125 3.11 5.60 -6.70
N TYR A 126 2.79 6.10 -5.50
CA TYR A 126 1.81 7.19 -5.33
C TYR A 126 2.43 8.53 -4.91
N GLN A 127 3.65 8.55 -4.37
CA GLN A 127 4.28 9.77 -3.83
C GLN A 127 5.72 9.98 -4.33
N LEU A 128 6.54 8.93 -4.32
CA LEU A 128 7.98 9.03 -4.57
C LEU A 128 8.33 9.01 -6.06
N TYR A 129 7.89 7.98 -6.78
CA TYR A 129 8.11 7.79 -8.21
C TYR A 129 6.91 8.30 -8.98
N THR A 130 6.81 9.62 -9.08
CA THR A 130 5.68 10.30 -9.74
C THR A 130 6.16 11.48 -10.57
N ARG A 131 5.40 11.86 -11.61
CA ARG A 131 5.61 13.10 -12.38
C ARG A 131 7.05 13.26 -12.91
N ASN A 132 7.61 12.22 -13.54
CA ASN A 132 8.97 12.18 -14.09
C ASN A 132 10.09 12.32 -13.03
N ARG A 133 9.77 12.14 -11.74
CA ARG A 133 10.75 12.24 -10.65
C ARG A 133 11.27 10.87 -10.23
N VAL A 134 12.58 10.81 -10.00
CA VAL A 134 13.25 9.73 -9.28
C VAL A 134 13.89 10.37 -8.05
N PRO A 135 13.42 10.03 -6.83
CA PRO A 135 13.94 10.67 -5.62
C PRO A 135 15.35 10.19 -5.31
N ASP A 136 16.21 11.10 -4.84
CA ASP A 136 17.46 10.71 -4.21
C ASP A 136 17.17 10.23 -2.78
N LEU A 137 17.20 8.90 -2.61
CA LEU A 137 17.02 8.24 -1.33
C LEU A 137 18.36 7.80 -0.71
N ALA A 138 19.49 8.13 -1.33
CA ALA A 138 20.82 7.71 -0.87
C ALA A 138 21.25 8.51 0.38
N GLY A 139 20.85 9.77 0.49
CA GLY A 139 21.15 10.61 1.65
C GLY A 139 20.31 10.35 2.90
N LEU A 140 19.26 9.53 2.81
CA LEU A 140 18.38 9.26 3.95
C LEU A 140 19.02 8.30 4.97
N PRO A 141 18.79 8.51 6.28
CA PRO A 141 19.29 7.62 7.32
C PRO A 141 18.59 6.26 7.30
N ASP A 142 19.27 5.25 7.84
CA ASP A 142 18.72 3.91 7.99
C ASP A 142 18.00 3.72 9.34
N PRO A 143 16.93 2.90 9.38
CA PRO A 143 16.27 2.27 8.23
C PRO A 143 15.35 3.26 7.50
N ARG A 144 15.26 3.16 6.16
CA ARG A 144 14.25 3.92 5.42
C ARG A 144 12.90 3.22 5.52
N LEU A 145 11.86 4.01 5.83
CA LEU A 145 10.48 3.52 5.94
C LEU A 145 9.72 3.88 4.68
N LEU A 146 9.26 2.86 3.96
CA LEU A 146 8.60 3.01 2.66
C LEU A 146 7.27 2.26 2.67
N ALA A 147 6.40 2.57 1.72
CA ALA A 147 5.15 1.85 1.57
C ALA A 147 4.82 1.57 0.11
N THR A 148 3.92 0.62 -0.10
CA THR A 148 3.40 0.32 -1.43
C THR A 148 2.08 -0.45 -1.37
N HIS A 149 1.31 -0.32 -2.44
CA HIS A 149 0.14 -1.13 -2.73
C HIS A 149 0.39 -2.13 -3.86
N VAL A 150 1.60 -2.24 -4.42
CA VAL A 150 1.83 -3.22 -5.48
C VAL A 150 1.84 -4.67 -4.95
N PRO A 151 1.31 -5.63 -5.75
CA PRO A 151 1.46 -7.06 -5.47
C PRO A 151 2.92 -7.46 -5.30
N LEU A 152 3.21 -8.52 -4.52
CA LEU A 152 4.59 -8.98 -4.28
C LEU A 152 5.38 -9.18 -5.58
N ALA A 153 4.74 -9.82 -6.57
CA ALA A 153 5.37 -10.10 -7.86
C ALA A 153 5.75 -8.84 -8.66
N SER A 154 5.18 -7.68 -8.32
CA SER A 154 5.43 -6.38 -8.96
C SER A 154 6.27 -5.45 -8.09
N LEU A 155 6.76 -5.89 -6.93
CA LEU A 155 7.71 -5.11 -6.16
C LEU A 155 9.00 -4.89 -6.96
N PRO A 156 9.71 -3.78 -6.72
CA PRO A 156 11.03 -3.58 -7.29
C PRO A 156 11.93 -4.78 -7.03
N ARG A 157 12.60 -5.28 -8.07
CA ARG A 157 13.52 -6.43 -7.96
C ARG A 157 14.59 -6.24 -6.90
N SER A 158 15.02 -5.00 -6.66
CA SER A 158 15.96 -4.67 -5.59
C SER A 158 15.43 -5.00 -4.19
N VAL A 159 14.11 -4.87 -3.94
CA VAL A 159 13.49 -5.25 -2.66
C VAL A 159 13.70 -6.74 -2.41
N ALA A 160 13.34 -7.60 -3.37
CA ALA A 160 13.55 -9.04 -3.27
C ALA A 160 15.04 -9.41 -3.13
N ALA A 161 15.92 -8.75 -3.89
CA ALA A 161 17.36 -9.04 -3.89
C ALA A 161 18.08 -8.59 -2.60
N SER A 162 17.63 -7.49 -1.98
CA SER A 162 18.26 -6.92 -0.79
C SER A 162 18.01 -7.71 0.50
N GLY A 163 16.97 -8.55 0.52
CA GLY A 163 16.50 -9.20 1.75
C GLY A 163 15.95 -8.21 2.78
N CYS A 164 15.53 -7.01 2.34
CA CYS A 164 14.93 -6.04 3.24
C CYS A 164 13.58 -6.51 3.75
N ARG A 165 13.07 -5.84 4.80
CA ARG A 165 11.92 -6.34 5.54
C ARG A 165 10.64 -5.85 4.91
N ILE A 166 9.68 -6.76 4.73
CA ILE A 166 8.34 -6.43 4.27
C ILE A 166 7.36 -6.66 5.41
N VAL A 167 6.62 -5.63 5.78
CA VAL A 167 5.50 -5.72 6.71
C VAL A 167 4.21 -5.71 5.90
N TYR A 168 3.55 -6.86 5.82
CA TYR A 168 2.26 -6.98 5.13
C TYR A 168 1.09 -6.93 6.12
N VAL A 169 0.06 -6.15 5.79
CA VAL A 169 -1.20 -6.13 6.55
C VAL A 169 -2.36 -6.46 5.62
N CYS A 170 -3.14 -7.46 6.00
CA CYS A 170 -4.43 -7.74 5.41
C CYS A 170 -5.56 -7.35 6.35
N ARG A 171 -6.76 -7.25 5.79
CA ARG A 171 -8.01 -7.00 6.51
C ARG A 171 -9.08 -7.89 5.94
N ASN A 172 -10.08 -8.30 6.73
CA ASN A 172 -11.25 -9.02 6.23
C ASN A 172 -11.74 -8.41 4.90
N PRO A 173 -11.91 -9.19 3.82
CA PRO A 173 -12.20 -8.68 2.48
C PRO A 173 -13.48 -7.85 2.43
N LYS A 174 -14.50 -8.19 3.23
CA LYS A 174 -15.79 -7.48 3.26
C LYS A 174 -15.63 -6.08 3.87
N ASP A 175 -14.93 -5.96 4.99
CA ASP A 175 -14.64 -4.65 5.60
C ASP A 175 -13.73 -3.79 4.72
N MET A 176 -12.75 -4.40 4.07
CA MET A 176 -11.86 -3.71 3.13
C MET A 176 -12.64 -3.16 1.94
N LEU A 177 -13.53 -3.97 1.34
CA LEU A 177 -14.42 -3.56 0.26
C LEU A 177 -15.27 -2.35 0.66
N VAL A 178 -15.96 -2.41 1.80
CA VAL A 178 -16.81 -1.29 2.27
C VAL A 178 -15.97 -0.04 2.53
N SER A 179 -14.76 -0.19 3.06
CA SER A 179 -13.86 0.93 3.25
C SER A 179 -13.37 1.53 1.93
N THR A 180 -13.17 0.71 0.90
CA THR A 180 -12.81 1.16 -0.46
C THR A 180 -13.97 1.85 -1.14
N TRP A 181 -15.16 1.25 -1.11
CA TRP A 181 -16.39 1.83 -1.65
C TRP A 181 -16.68 3.21 -1.07
N SER A 182 -16.65 3.34 0.26
CA SER A 182 -16.89 4.63 0.92
C SER A 182 -15.82 5.67 0.57
N PHE A 183 -14.55 5.26 0.50
CA PHE A 183 -13.45 6.15 0.14
C PHE A 183 -13.56 6.65 -1.30
N VAL A 184 -13.89 5.77 -2.24
CA VAL A 184 -14.07 6.12 -3.66
C VAL A 184 -15.26 7.06 -3.84
N ASN A 185 -16.39 6.81 -3.15
CA ASN A 185 -17.56 7.68 -3.25
C ASN A 185 -17.32 9.09 -2.74
N LYS A 186 -16.39 9.29 -1.78
CA LYS A 186 -15.97 10.65 -1.38
C LYS A 186 -15.33 11.40 -2.57
N PHE A 187 -14.38 10.78 -3.28
CA PHE A 187 -13.78 11.41 -4.46
C PHE A 187 -14.76 11.63 -5.59
N ARG A 188 -15.67 10.68 -5.81
CA ARG A 188 -16.71 10.83 -6.83
C ARG A 188 -17.56 12.06 -6.55
N ALA A 189 -17.94 12.28 -5.29
CA ALA A 189 -18.68 13.48 -4.89
C ALA A 189 -17.87 14.76 -5.13
N GLU A 190 -16.57 14.76 -4.83
CA GLU A 190 -15.67 15.90 -5.13
C GLU A 190 -15.57 16.19 -6.64
N ASP A 191 -15.62 15.14 -7.47
CA ASP A 191 -15.59 15.24 -8.94
C ASP A 191 -16.98 15.49 -9.55
N GLY A 192 -18.03 15.67 -8.74
CA GLY A 192 -19.40 15.88 -9.21
C GLY A 192 -20.05 14.66 -9.87
N LEU A 193 -19.57 13.46 -9.56
CA LEU A 193 -20.04 12.19 -10.08
C LEU A 193 -21.01 11.49 -9.11
N GLU A 194 -22.03 10.82 -9.66
CA GLU A 194 -22.96 10.01 -8.88
C GLU A 194 -22.24 8.90 -8.10
N PRO A 195 -22.61 8.64 -6.83
CA PRO A 195 -22.01 7.57 -6.05
C PRO A 195 -22.29 6.20 -6.65
N ILE A 196 -21.31 5.29 -6.58
CA ILE A 196 -21.50 3.88 -6.95
C ILE A 196 -22.23 3.18 -5.80
N SER A 197 -23.15 2.27 -6.10
CA SER A 197 -23.80 1.45 -5.08
C SER A 197 -22.81 0.43 -4.49
N VAL A 198 -22.99 0.07 -3.23
CA VAL A 198 -22.13 -0.93 -2.58
C VAL A 198 -22.20 -2.29 -3.28
N GLU A 199 -23.35 -2.65 -3.84
CA GLU A 199 -23.53 -3.92 -4.58
C GLU A 199 -22.80 -3.91 -5.93
N ALA A 200 -22.79 -2.78 -6.65
CA ALA A 200 -21.97 -2.65 -7.86
C ALA A 200 -20.47 -2.73 -7.51
N ALA A 201 -20.06 -2.15 -6.39
CA ALA A 201 -18.70 -2.27 -5.89
C ALA A 201 -18.34 -3.71 -5.53
N ALA A 202 -19.23 -4.43 -4.86
CA ALA A 202 -19.04 -5.84 -4.55
C ALA A 202 -18.95 -6.70 -5.81
N GLY A 203 -19.71 -6.38 -6.86
CA GLY A 203 -19.62 -7.00 -8.18
C GLY A 203 -18.20 -6.94 -8.74
N TYR A 204 -17.66 -5.73 -8.93
CA TYR A 204 -16.29 -5.53 -9.40
C TYR A 204 -15.25 -6.24 -8.53
N PHE A 205 -15.42 -6.17 -7.21
CA PHE A 205 -14.52 -6.81 -6.26
C PHE A 205 -14.50 -8.34 -6.39
N CYS A 206 -15.68 -8.96 -6.48
CA CYS A 206 -15.81 -10.41 -6.68
C CYS A 206 -15.22 -10.87 -8.02
N ASP A 207 -15.31 -10.03 -9.05
CA ASP A 207 -14.74 -10.30 -10.37
C ASP A 207 -13.21 -10.08 -10.40
N GLY A 208 -12.61 -9.67 -9.27
CA GLY A 208 -11.18 -9.41 -9.13
C GLY A 208 -10.72 -8.06 -9.71
N VAL A 209 -11.67 -7.19 -10.06
CA VAL A 209 -11.45 -5.89 -10.72
C VAL A 209 -11.42 -4.78 -9.67
N SER A 210 -10.28 -4.62 -9.01
CA SER A 210 -10.04 -3.57 -8.01
C SER A 210 -8.62 -3.02 -8.12
N ALA A 211 -8.35 -1.80 -7.63
CA ALA A 211 -6.97 -1.32 -7.53
C ALA A 211 -6.13 -2.29 -6.67
N SER A 212 -4.95 -2.66 -7.17
CA SER A 212 -4.07 -3.71 -6.66
C SER A 212 -4.69 -5.11 -6.61
N GLY A 213 -5.85 -5.32 -7.22
CA GLY A 213 -6.55 -6.60 -7.22
C GLY A 213 -5.99 -7.60 -8.24
N PRO A 214 -6.46 -8.87 -8.17
CA PRO A 214 -7.49 -9.37 -7.27
C PRO A 214 -7.03 -9.47 -5.80
N TYR A 215 -7.93 -9.21 -4.84
CA TYR A 215 -7.56 -9.16 -3.41
C TYR A 215 -6.94 -10.46 -2.90
N TRP A 216 -7.55 -11.61 -3.22
CA TRP A 216 -7.08 -12.90 -2.70
C TRP A 216 -5.68 -13.23 -3.23
N ASP A 217 -5.46 -13.01 -4.52
CA ASP A 217 -4.16 -13.18 -5.16
C ASP A 217 -3.11 -12.23 -4.57
N HIS A 218 -3.49 -10.97 -4.27
CA HIS A 218 -2.61 -10.04 -3.59
C HIS A 218 -2.23 -10.50 -2.17
N VAL A 219 -3.19 -10.99 -1.38
CA VAL A 219 -2.93 -11.51 -0.03
C VAL A 219 -2.06 -12.76 -0.06
N LEU A 220 -2.38 -13.71 -0.94
CA LEU A 220 -1.64 -14.96 -1.09
C LEU A 220 -0.20 -14.72 -1.53
N GLY A 221 0.01 -13.73 -2.40
CA GLY A 221 1.34 -13.36 -2.86
C GLY A 221 2.30 -12.98 -1.73
N TYR A 222 1.82 -12.41 -0.63
CA TYR A 222 2.68 -11.98 0.49
C TYR A 222 2.83 -13.03 1.61
N GLU A 223 2.45 -14.29 1.37
CA GLU A 223 2.58 -15.44 2.28
C GLU A 223 2.34 -15.09 3.77
N MET A 224 1.07 -15.02 4.18
CA MET A 224 0.74 -14.62 5.55
C MET A 224 1.13 -15.67 6.60
N SER A 225 1.97 -15.26 7.55
CA SER A 225 2.16 -15.95 8.84
C SER A 225 0.95 -15.69 9.77
N ARG A 226 0.40 -16.77 10.36
CA ARG A 226 -0.88 -16.82 11.10
C ARG A 226 -0.83 -16.41 12.59
N ASP A 227 0.03 -15.49 13.02
CA ASP A 227 0.09 -15.16 14.46
C ASP A 227 0.02 -13.64 14.74
N PRO A 228 -1.20 -13.12 14.99
CA PRO A 228 -1.45 -11.71 15.22
C PRO A 228 -1.24 -11.24 16.69
N ALA A 229 -1.09 -12.10 17.70
CA ALA A 229 -1.35 -11.65 19.09
C ALA A 229 -0.24 -10.81 19.76
N ALA A 230 0.86 -10.45 19.09
CA ALA A 230 2.00 -9.69 19.66
C ALA A 230 2.47 -8.51 18.79
N HIS A 231 1.58 -7.94 17.97
CA HIS A 231 1.95 -7.11 16.81
C HIS A 231 2.98 -6.01 17.03
N VAL A 232 2.90 -5.20 18.10
CA VAL A 232 3.84 -4.07 18.24
C VAL A 232 5.22 -4.52 18.68
N ARG A 233 5.30 -5.44 19.66
CA ARG A 233 6.58 -6.03 20.09
C ARG A 233 7.21 -6.84 18.97
N ARG A 234 6.41 -7.69 18.32
CA ARG A 234 6.83 -8.48 17.16
C ARG A 234 7.23 -7.60 15.98
N LEU A 235 6.54 -6.48 15.74
CA LEU A 235 6.94 -5.50 14.73
C LEU A 235 8.30 -4.91 15.08
N ALA A 236 8.48 -4.47 16.32
CA ALA A 236 9.74 -3.90 16.81
C ALA A 236 10.90 -4.89 16.68
N GLU A 237 10.72 -6.13 17.09
CA GLU A 237 11.68 -7.23 16.91
C GLU A 237 11.95 -7.49 15.42
N PHE A 238 10.89 -7.64 14.62
CA PHE A 238 10.98 -7.92 13.19
C PHE A 238 11.79 -6.85 12.47
N VAL A 239 11.57 -5.56 12.77
CA VAL A 239 12.29 -4.44 12.15
C VAL A 239 13.67 -4.15 12.77
N GLY A 240 14.13 -5.00 13.70
CA GLY A 240 15.46 -4.88 14.32
C GLY A 240 15.56 -3.74 15.33
N ARG A 241 14.44 -3.34 15.94
CA ARG A 241 14.34 -2.28 16.95
C ARG A 241 13.54 -2.74 18.17
N PRO A 242 13.87 -3.89 18.80
CA PRO A 242 13.12 -4.40 19.95
C PRO A 242 13.10 -3.38 21.10
N PHE A 243 12.05 -3.41 21.91
CA PHE A 243 11.98 -2.61 23.14
C PHE A 243 12.95 -3.21 24.18
N SER A 244 13.70 -2.37 24.90
CA SER A 244 14.46 -2.82 26.07
C SER A 244 13.52 -3.10 27.24
N ALA A 245 13.98 -3.88 28.24
CA ALA A 245 13.21 -4.11 29.46
C ALA A 245 12.85 -2.80 30.18
N GLU A 246 13.76 -1.83 30.16
CA GLU A 246 13.54 -0.47 30.69
C GLU A 246 12.46 0.28 29.88
N GLU A 247 12.54 0.27 28.54
CA GLU A 247 11.50 0.88 27.69
C GLU A 247 10.11 0.24 27.95
N GLU A 248 10.08 -1.07 28.24
CA GLU A 248 8.83 -1.75 28.59
C GLU A 248 8.31 -1.38 29.98
N GLU A 249 9.19 -1.31 30.99
CA GLU A 249 8.84 -0.91 32.36
C GLU A 249 8.33 0.54 32.40
N ASP A 250 8.92 1.42 31.59
CA ASP A 250 8.50 2.82 31.43
C ASP A 250 7.21 2.99 30.59
N GLY A 251 6.63 1.89 30.10
CA GLY A 251 5.37 1.92 29.35
C GLY A 251 5.49 2.43 27.91
N ALA A 252 6.66 2.37 27.29
CA ALA A 252 6.87 2.86 25.92
C ALA A 252 5.98 2.14 24.89
N VAL A 253 5.73 0.84 25.08
CA VAL A 253 4.82 0.07 24.22
C VAL A 253 3.41 0.65 24.26
N ASP A 254 2.89 0.91 25.46
CA ASP A 254 1.55 1.47 25.66
C ASP A 254 1.46 2.90 25.13
N ALA A 255 2.53 3.68 25.26
CA ALA A 255 2.62 5.01 24.70
C ALA A 255 2.54 5.01 23.16
N VAL A 256 3.24 4.09 22.49
CA VAL A 256 3.14 3.90 21.03
C VAL A 256 1.74 3.46 20.62
N VAL A 257 1.14 2.50 21.34
CA VAL A 257 -0.23 2.01 21.08
C VAL A 257 -1.24 3.15 21.23
N LYS A 258 -1.14 3.95 22.30
CA LYS A 258 -2.02 5.10 22.55
C LYS A 258 -1.88 6.16 21.47
N LEU A 259 -0.65 6.52 21.10
CA LEU A 259 -0.35 7.47 20.03
C LEU A 259 -0.93 7.03 18.68
N CYS A 260 -0.83 5.73 18.37
CA CYS A 260 -1.31 5.16 17.12
C CYS A 260 -2.76 4.66 17.20
N SER A 261 -3.47 4.92 18.30
CA SER A 261 -4.87 4.52 18.43
C SER A 261 -5.75 5.30 17.45
N PHE A 262 -6.82 4.67 16.96
CA PHE A 262 -7.73 5.31 16.03
C PHE A 262 -8.27 6.63 16.59
N GLU A 263 -8.74 6.62 17.84
CA GLU A 263 -9.26 7.80 18.53
C GLU A 263 -8.22 8.93 18.58
N HIS A 264 -7.01 8.65 19.07
CA HIS A 264 -5.96 9.65 19.15
C HIS A 264 -5.60 10.20 17.77
N MET A 265 -5.35 9.31 16.79
CA MET A 265 -5.00 9.72 15.44
C MET A 265 -6.10 10.57 14.81
N THR A 266 -7.38 10.26 14.99
CA THR A 266 -8.49 11.11 14.49
C THR A 266 -8.63 12.43 15.23
N GLY A 267 -8.04 12.54 16.42
CA GLY A 267 -8.01 13.74 17.24
C GLY A 267 -6.96 14.77 16.82
N LEU A 268 -5.92 14.36 16.08
CA LEU A 268 -4.79 15.22 15.68
C LEU A 268 -5.19 16.25 14.62
N GLU A 269 -4.66 17.47 14.72
CA GLU A 269 -4.92 18.51 13.71
C GLU A 269 -4.36 18.13 12.33
N ALA A 270 -3.21 17.45 12.29
CA ALA A 270 -2.59 16.98 11.05
C ALA A 270 -3.40 15.90 10.30
N THR A 271 -4.35 15.24 10.97
CA THR A 271 -5.22 14.22 10.35
C THR A 271 -6.64 14.72 10.14
N LYS A 272 -7.13 15.63 10.99
CA LYS A 272 -8.42 16.33 10.80
C LYS A 272 -8.37 17.31 9.64
N SER A 273 -7.24 17.98 9.48
CA SER A 273 -7.00 19.02 8.49
C SER A 273 -5.76 18.70 7.64
N GLY A 274 -5.57 19.44 6.55
CA GLY A 274 -4.46 19.23 5.63
C GLY A 274 -4.75 18.19 4.54
N LYS A 275 -3.78 18.04 3.65
CA LYS A 275 -3.88 17.18 2.47
C LYS A 275 -2.61 16.37 2.28
N THR A 276 -2.77 15.14 1.82
CA THR A 276 -1.69 14.27 1.36
C THR A 276 -1.61 14.37 -0.15
N GLU A 277 -0.44 14.73 -0.68
CA GLU A 277 -0.22 14.84 -2.12
C GLU A 277 0.07 13.47 -2.73
N LEU A 278 -0.84 13.01 -3.59
CA LEU A 278 -0.67 11.80 -4.38
C LEU A 278 -0.53 12.16 -5.86
N VAL A 279 -0.04 11.23 -6.68
CA VAL A 279 -0.02 11.38 -8.15
C VAL A 279 -1.42 11.57 -8.74
N LEU A 280 -2.46 11.12 -8.03
CA LEU A 280 -3.87 11.23 -8.41
C LEU A 280 -4.55 12.53 -7.97
N GLY A 281 -3.80 13.44 -7.35
CA GLY A 281 -4.32 14.66 -6.73
C GLY A 281 -4.23 14.63 -5.20
N ALA A 282 -4.46 15.80 -4.61
CA ALA A 282 -4.43 15.99 -3.17
C ALA A 282 -5.65 15.32 -2.51
N VAL A 283 -5.40 14.53 -1.46
CA VAL A 283 -6.44 13.85 -0.68
C VAL A 283 -6.52 14.49 0.70
N GLU A 284 -7.70 14.90 1.14
CA GLU A 284 -7.88 15.38 2.52
C GLU A 284 -7.50 14.30 3.53
N ASN A 285 -6.72 14.66 4.55
CA ASN A 285 -6.22 13.67 5.51
C ASN A 285 -7.37 12.98 6.27
N SER A 286 -8.48 13.69 6.48
CA SER A 286 -9.70 13.17 7.11
C SER A 286 -10.31 12.01 6.33
N SER A 287 -10.09 11.93 5.00
CA SER A 287 -10.61 10.85 4.14
C SER A 287 -9.92 9.50 4.38
N PHE A 288 -8.77 9.47 5.06
CA PHE A 288 -8.15 8.21 5.48
C PHE A 288 -8.81 7.58 6.71
N PHE A 289 -9.60 8.35 7.47
CA PHE A 289 -10.27 7.93 8.68
C PHE A 289 -11.79 7.84 8.45
N ARG A 290 -12.42 6.77 8.95
CA ARG A 290 -13.88 6.56 8.78
C ARG A 290 -14.55 6.07 10.06
N ARG A 291 -14.36 4.79 10.38
CA ARG A 291 -14.94 4.18 11.61
C ARG A 291 -13.91 3.45 12.48
N GLY A 292 -12.88 2.85 11.89
CA GLY A 292 -11.90 2.08 12.65
C GLY A 292 -12.45 0.79 13.26
N LEU A 293 -13.60 0.29 12.79
CA LEU A 293 -14.28 -0.89 13.33
C LEU A 293 -14.07 -2.14 12.46
N VAL A 294 -14.14 -3.30 13.10
CA VAL A 294 -14.26 -4.63 12.47
C VAL A 294 -15.74 -4.99 12.38
N GLY A 295 -16.16 -5.62 11.28
CA GLY A 295 -17.54 -6.07 11.09
C GLY A 295 -18.49 -5.00 10.55
N ASP A 296 -18.00 -3.83 10.17
CA ASP A 296 -18.85 -2.76 9.66
C ASP A 296 -19.52 -3.13 8.32
N TRP A 297 -18.98 -4.13 7.62
CA TRP A 297 -19.59 -4.67 6.42
C TRP A 297 -21.04 -5.13 6.60
N GLU A 298 -21.44 -5.55 7.80
CA GLU A 298 -22.82 -5.98 8.11
C GLU A 298 -23.85 -4.86 7.93
N ASN A 299 -23.43 -3.59 8.08
CA ASN A 299 -24.30 -2.43 7.91
C ASN A 299 -24.51 -2.03 6.44
N HIS A 300 -23.76 -2.65 5.52
CA HIS A 300 -23.67 -2.17 4.14
C HIS A 300 -23.91 -3.26 3.10
N LEU A 301 -23.43 -4.48 3.32
CA LEU A 301 -23.59 -5.58 2.37
C LEU A 301 -24.84 -6.39 2.66
N SER A 302 -25.53 -6.81 1.60
CA SER A 302 -26.58 -7.81 1.74
C SER A 302 -26.00 -9.16 2.22
N PRO A 303 -26.77 -9.98 2.95
CA PRO A 303 -26.34 -11.32 3.37
C PRO A 303 -25.96 -12.24 2.18
N GLU A 304 -26.55 -12.02 1.01
CA GLU A 304 -26.19 -12.74 -0.21
C GLU A 304 -24.78 -12.37 -0.70
N THR A 305 -24.51 -11.07 -0.82
CA THR A 305 -23.20 -10.56 -1.24
C THR A 305 -22.10 -10.92 -0.26
N ALA A 306 -22.36 -10.83 1.05
CA ALA A 306 -21.42 -11.26 2.08
C ALA A 306 -21.06 -12.76 1.91
N ARG A 307 -22.07 -13.64 1.74
CA ARG A 307 -21.85 -15.07 1.50
C ARG A 307 -21.09 -15.35 0.21
N LYS A 308 -21.33 -14.58 -0.85
CA LYS A 308 -20.58 -14.70 -2.11
C LYS A 308 -19.09 -14.40 -1.89
N ILE A 309 -18.77 -13.32 -1.17
CA ILE A 309 -17.38 -12.96 -0.85
C ILE A 309 -16.72 -14.02 0.03
N ASP A 310 -17.45 -14.54 1.02
CA ASP A 310 -16.96 -15.62 1.89
C ASP A 310 -16.67 -16.89 1.08
N ALA A 311 -17.58 -17.29 0.19
CA ALA A 311 -17.39 -18.46 -0.68
C ALA A 311 -16.16 -18.33 -1.60
N ILE A 312 -15.91 -17.15 -2.18
CA ILE A 312 -14.70 -16.91 -2.98
C ILE A 312 -13.46 -16.97 -2.10
N THR A 313 -13.52 -16.37 -0.91
CA THR A 313 -12.42 -16.36 0.05
C THR A 313 -12.04 -17.77 0.47
N ASP A 314 -13.02 -18.57 0.88
CA ASP A 314 -12.82 -19.97 1.25
C ASP A 314 -12.25 -20.78 0.10
N ALA A 315 -12.79 -20.63 -1.12
CA ALA A 315 -12.31 -21.35 -2.28
C ALA A 315 -10.84 -21.00 -2.61
N LYS A 316 -10.48 -19.72 -2.57
CA LYS A 316 -9.13 -19.24 -2.86
C LYS A 316 -8.14 -19.64 -1.78
N PHE A 317 -8.49 -19.50 -0.51
CA PHE A 317 -7.56 -19.69 0.61
C PHE A 317 -7.42 -21.15 1.03
N ARG A 318 -8.48 -21.96 0.89
CA ARG A 318 -8.41 -23.41 1.16
C ARG A 318 -7.35 -24.11 0.31
N ALA A 319 -7.17 -23.67 -0.94
CA ALA A 319 -6.13 -24.20 -1.83
C ALA A 319 -4.70 -24.02 -1.29
N PHE A 320 -4.50 -23.09 -0.35
CA PHE A 320 -3.22 -22.78 0.28
C PHE A 320 -3.19 -23.12 1.77
N GLY A 321 -4.15 -23.94 2.24
CA GLY A 321 -4.26 -24.31 3.64
C GLY A 321 -4.59 -23.11 4.55
N LEU A 322 -5.15 -22.02 4.02
CA LEU A 322 -5.62 -20.86 4.76
C LEU A 322 -7.13 -21.00 5.06
N SER A 323 -7.51 -20.79 6.33
CA SER A 323 -8.90 -20.76 6.81
C SER A 323 -9.17 -19.38 7.38
N VAL A 324 -10.25 -18.73 6.93
CA VAL A 324 -10.68 -17.39 7.42
C VAL A 324 -11.74 -17.54 8.48
#